data_AF-A0A967VWB3-F1
#
_entry.id   AF-A0A967VWB3-F1
#
_cell.length_a   1.000
_cell.length_b   1.000
_cell.length_c   1.000
_cell.angle_alpha   90.00
_cell.angle_beta   90.00
_cell.angle_gamma   90.00
#
_symmetry.space_group_name_H-M   'P 1'
#
loop_
_entity.id
_entity.type
_entity.pdbx_description
1 polymer ?
#
loop_
_entity_poly.entity_id
_entity_poly.type
_entity_poly.pdbx_seq_one_letter_code
_entity_poly.pdbx_strand_id
1 'polypeptide(L)'
;MTFKSRLNTVTLLSVATVVVLFGFLFYTTWQINDELNQVDRVNKFAKTATELNIITEQYLAYEEEEERYFEKWNTLYEQLESTKESITKFPTRRVVSNALPSINQSFMLIKEVYNKPELYKDPQKRERLLERATARIRSDIQLLLSVAHRLEQSRLQEVRDLQVYQRIQVLLILVPG
;
A
#
# COMPACT_ATOMS: atom_id res chain seq x y z
N MET A 1 -25.78 52.86 16.97
CA MET A 1 -26.12 51.48 16.52
C MET A 1 -27.49 51.12 17.09
N THR A 2 -28.46 50.81 16.23
CA THR A 2 -29.82 50.38 16.66
C THR A 2 -29.81 48.92 17.08
N PHE A 3 -30.72 48.54 17.99
CA PHE A 3 -30.84 47.18 18.53
C PHE A 3 -31.00 46.11 17.43
N LYS A 4 -31.74 46.44 16.35
CA LYS A 4 -31.88 45.61 15.14
C LYS A 4 -30.55 45.32 14.43
N SER A 5 -29.66 46.31 14.32
CA SER A 5 -28.36 46.14 13.68
C SER A 5 -27.45 45.21 14.50
N ARG A 6 -27.47 45.33 15.83
CA ARG A 6 -26.73 44.42 16.71
C ARG A 6 -27.24 42.98 16.61
N LEU A 7 -28.57 42.80 16.59
CA LEU A 7 -29.18 41.48 16.45
C LEU A 7 -28.79 40.82 15.11
N ASN A 8 -28.89 41.55 14.00
CA ASN A 8 -28.49 41.04 12.69
C ASN A 8 -27.00 40.66 12.63
N THR A 9 -26.12 41.45 13.22
CA THR A 9 -24.68 41.13 13.28
C THR A 9 -24.41 39.87 14.09
N VAL A 10 -25.07 39.70 15.24
CA VAL A 10 -24.96 38.48 16.05
C VAL A 10 -25.48 37.27 15.29
N THR A 11 -26.64 37.38 14.64
CA THR A 11 -27.20 36.28 13.83
C THR A 11 -26.27 35.91 12.67
N LEU A 12 -25.70 36.89 11.97
CA LEU A 12 -24.77 36.65 10.86
C LEU A 12 -23.48 35.98 11.33
N LEU A 13 -22.92 36.42 12.47
CA LEU A 13 -21.76 35.78 13.09
C LEU A 13 -22.06 34.34 13.52
N SER A 14 -23.23 34.09 14.13
CA SER A 14 -23.62 32.73 14.53
C SER A 14 -23.76 31.80 13.32
N VAL A 15 -24.39 32.26 12.24
CA VAL A 15 -24.52 31.48 11.00
C VAL A 15 -23.15 31.22 10.36
N ALA A 16 -22.28 32.24 10.31
CA ALA A 16 -20.92 32.09 9.77
C ALA A 16 -20.12 31.05 10.56
N THR A 17 -20.19 31.07 11.90
CA THR A 17 -19.54 30.08 12.76
C THR A 17 -20.04 28.67 12.47
N VAL A 18 -21.36 28.46 12.33
CA VAL A 18 -21.92 27.15 12.00
C VAL A 18 -21.41 26.64 10.64
N VAL A 19 -21.36 27.52 9.62
CA VAL A 19 -20.87 27.15 8.29
C VAL A 19 -19.38 26.78 8.32
N VAL A 20 -18.56 27.55 9.02
CA VAL A 20 -17.12 27.26 9.18
C VAL A 20 -16.91 25.94 9.90
N LEU A 21 -17.64 25.70 10.99
CA LEU A 21 -17.57 24.44 11.74
C LEU A 21 -17.99 23.25 10.90
N PHE A 22 -19.07 23.37 10.14
CA PHE A 22 -19.53 22.31 9.25
C PHE A 22 -18.50 22.01 8.14
N GLY A 23 -18.00 23.03 7.46
CA GLY A 23 -16.99 22.88 6.42
C GLY A 23 -15.70 22.24 6.94
N PHE A 24 -15.30 22.61 8.16
CA PHE A 24 -14.14 22.03 8.82
C PHE A 24 -14.35 20.54 9.16
N LEU A 25 -15.47 20.18 9.80
CA LEU A 25 -15.80 18.78 10.12
C LEU A 25 -15.92 17.91 8.87
N PHE A 26 -16.47 18.46 7.81
CA PHE A 26 -16.53 17.81 6.51
C PHE A 26 -15.13 17.53 5.95
N TYR A 27 -14.26 18.54 5.98
CA TYR A 27 -12.87 18.40 5.51
C TYR A 27 -12.09 17.35 6.30
N THR A 28 -12.18 17.32 7.64
CA THR A 28 -11.50 16.31 8.44
C THR A 28 -12.04 14.91 8.19
N THR A 29 -13.35 14.77 8.00
CA THR A 29 -13.98 13.48 7.65
C THR A 29 -13.47 12.98 6.29
N TRP A 30 -13.36 13.90 5.33
CA TRP A 30 -12.80 13.58 4.02
C TRP A 30 -11.33 13.14 4.11
N GLN A 31 -10.50 13.81 4.91
CA GLN A 31 -9.11 13.39 5.16
C GLN A 31 -9.01 12.00 5.80
N ILE A 32 -9.82 11.71 6.83
CA ILE A 32 -9.86 10.38 7.46
C ILE A 32 -10.21 9.31 6.44
N ASN A 33 -11.20 9.57 5.58
CA ASN A 33 -11.61 8.63 4.55
C ASN A 33 -10.50 8.40 3.50
N ASP A 34 -9.78 9.45 3.10
CA ASP A 34 -8.63 9.31 2.20
C ASP A 34 -7.53 8.42 2.82
N GLU A 35 -7.16 8.66 4.08
CA GLU A 35 -6.14 7.85 4.75
C GLU A 35 -6.57 6.38 4.95
N LEU A 36 -7.85 6.12 5.23
CA LEU A 36 -8.39 4.76 5.25
C LEU A 36 -8.32 4.09 3.87
N ASN A 37 -8.64 4.82 2.80
CA ASN A 37 -8.47 4.30 1.43
C ASN A 37 -7.00 3.99 1.12
N GLN A 38 -6.04 4.77 1.64
CA GLN A 38 -4.62 4.47 1.51
C GLN A 38 -4.26 3.17 2.26
N VAL A 39 -4.76 2.97 3.48
CA VAL A 39 -4.59 1.71 4.24
C VAL A 39 -5.09 0.51 3.43
N ASP A 40 -6.28 0.60 2.83
CA ASP A 40 -6.82 -0.47 2.01
C ASP A 40 -5.96 -0.79 0.79
N ARG A 41 -5.40 0.23 0.13
CA ARG A 41 -4.47 0.04 -1.00
C ARG A 41 -3.18 -0.65 -0.56
N VAL A 42 -2.64 -0.27 0.59
CA VAL A 42 -1.43 -0.89 1.17
C VAL A 42 -1.70 -2.35 1.55
N ASN A 43 -2.86 -2.65 2.12
CA ASN A 43 -3.25 -4.02 2.46
C ASN A 43 -3.46 -4.89 1.23
N LYS A 44 -4.07 -4.36 0.17
CA LYS A 44 -4.14 -5.04 -1.13
C LYS A 44 -2.75 -5.32 -1.68
N PHE A 45 -1.85 -4.34 -1.65
CA PHE A 45 -0.47 -4.51 -2.10
C PHE A 45 0.26 -5.64 -1.33
N ALA A 46 0.18 -5.65 0.01
CA ALA A 46 0.78 -6.69 0.84
C ALA A 46 0.21 -8.08 0.55
N LYS A 47 -1.11 -8.17 0.33
CA LYS A 47 -1.77 -9.42 -0.04
C LYS A 47 -1.28 -9.94 -1.40
N THR A 48 -1.25 -9.09 -2.41
CA THR A 48 -0.75 -9.46 -3.74
C THR A 48 0.73 -9.87 -3.71
N ALA A 49 1.56 -9.20 -2.90
CA ALA A 49 2.96 -9.59 -2.71
C ALA A 49 3.11 -10.98 -2.07
N THR A 50 2.26 -11.30 -1.10
CA THR A 50 2.21 -12.62 -0.49
C THR A 50 1.74 -13.69 -1.48
N GLU A 51 0.69 -13.40 -2.25
CA GLU A 51 0.20 -14.29 -3.30
C GLU A 51 1.26 -14.54 -4.38
N LEU A 52 2.04 -13.52 -4.75
CA LEU A 52 3.14 -13.65 -5.71
C LEU A 52 4.21 -14.65 -5.20
N ASN A 53 4.55 -14.61 -3.90
CA ASN A 53 5.48 -15.59 -3.32
C ASN A 53 4.91 -17.01 -3.40
N ILE A 54 3.64 -17.19 -3.08
CA ILE A 54 2.97 -18.50 -3.14
C ILE A 54 2.98 -19.04 -4.56
N ILE A 55 2.63 -18.21 -5.57
CA ILE A 55 2.66 -18.63 -6.97
C ILE A 55 4.07 -18.93 -7.45
N THR A 56 5.07 -18.19 -6.97
CA THR A 56 6.48 -18.50 -7.27
C THR A 56 6.86 -19.89 -6.75
N GLU A 57 6.48 -20.22 -5.51
CA GLU A 57 6.75 -21.55 -4.93
C GLU A 57 5.96 -22.66 -5.64
N GLN A 58 4.72 -22.40 -6.07
CA GLN A 58 3.92 -23.35 -6.85
C GLN A 58 4.51 -23.60 -8.25
N TYR A 59 4.99 -22.56 -8.92
CA TYR A 59 5.68 -22.67 -10.21
C TYR A 59 6.92 -23.57 -10.10
N LEU A 60 7.68 -23.44 -9.01
CA LEU A 60 8.87 -24.27 -8.75
C LEU A 60 8.55 -25.73 -8.42
N ALA A 61 7.40 -25.98 -7.79
CA ALA A 61 7.00 -27.30 -7.31
C ALA A 61 6.28 -28.15 -8.37
N TYR A 62 5.63 -27.53 -9.34
CA TYR A 62 4.75 -28.19 -10.30
C TYR A 62 5.12 -27.83 -11.75
N GLU A 63 6.01 -28.63 -12.35
CA GLU A 63 6.46 -28.45 -13.74
C GLU A 63 5.33 -28.65 -14.77
N GLU A 64 4.28 -29.42 -14.45
CA GLU A 64 3.19 -29.75 -15.38
C GLU A 64 2.22 -28.57 -15.65
N GLU A 65 2.14 -27.59 -14.75
CA GLU A 65 1.25 -26.43 -14.85
C GLU A 65 2.04 -25.11 -15.03
N GLU A 66 3.26 -25.20 -15.56
CA GLU A 66 4.21 -24.08 -15.70
C GLU A 66 3.56 -22.83 -16.34
N GLU A 67 2.84 -23.01 -17.45
CA GLU A 67 2.26 -21.91 -18.23
C GLU A 67 1.14 -21.20 -17.46
N ARG A 68 0.30 -21.95 -16.75
CA ARG A 68 -0.78 -21.40 -15.92
C ARG A 68 -0.23 -20.60 -14.74
N TYR A 69 0.80 -21.12 -14.07
CA TYR A 69 1.43 -20.40 -12.97
C TYR A 69 2.20 -19.17 -13.45
N PHE A 70 2.80 -19.24 -14.64
CA PHE A 70 3.46 -18.10 -15.27
C PHE A 70 2.49 -16.95 -15.58
N GLU A 71 1.34 -17.24 -16.21
CA GLU A 71 0.32 -16.22 -16.50
C GLU A 71 -0.22 -15.57 -15.21
N LYS A 72 -0.49 -16.39 -14.20
CA LYS A 72 -0.94 -15.90 -12.89
C LYS A 72 0.13 -15.06 -12.22
N TRP A 73 1.39 -15.47 -12.30
CA TRP A 73 2.52 -14.72 -11.76
C TRP A 73 2.63 -13.34 -12.42
N ASN A 74 2.56 -13.26 -13.75
CA ASN A 74 2.60 -11.98 -14.47
C ASN A 74 1.43 -11.07 -14.07
N THR A 75 0.22 -11.63 -13.98
CA THR A 75 -0.97 -10.87 -13.57
C THR A 75 -0.79 -10.26 -12.17
N LEU A 76 -0.28 -11.05 -11.22
CA LEU A 76 -0.01 -10.57 -9.86
C LEU A 76 1.12 -9.54 -9.83
N TYR A 77 2.15 -9.71 -10.67
CA TYR A 77 3.26 -8.77 -10.79
C TYR A 77 2.78 -7.41 -11.34
N GLU A 78 2.01 -7.40 -12.42
CA GLU A 78 1.41 -6.19 -13.00
C GLU A 78 0.48 -5.49 -12.00
N GLN A 79 -0.32 -6.27 -11.26
CA GLN A 79 -1.20 -5.75 -10.22
C GLN A 79 -0.39 -5.09 -9.08
N LEU A 80 0.74 -5.67 -8.68
CA LEU A 80 1.64 -5.07 -7.70
C LEU A 80 2.22 -3.75 -8.19
N GLU A 81 2.67 -3.72 -9.45
CA GLU A 81 3.23 -2.52 -10.06
C GLU A 81 2.20 -1.39 -10.15
N SER A 82 1.00 -1.69 -10.65
CA SER A 82 -0.11 -0.74 -10.70
C SER A 82 -0.53 -0.25 -9.30
N THR A 83 -0.63 -1.16 -8.33
CA THR A 83 -1.03 -0.78 -6.96
C THR A 83 0.02 0.11 -6.30
N LYS A 84 1.32 -0.16 -6.53
CA LYS A 84 2.42 0.68 -6.04
C LYS A 84 2.27 2.14 -6.48
N GLU A 85 1.91 2.37 -7.74
CA GLU A 85 1.74 3.73 -8.27
C GLU A 85 0.55 4.46 -7.66
N SER A 86 -0.46 3.72 -7.21
CA SER A 86 -1.67 4.28 -6.58
C SER A 86 -1.49 4.65 -5.10
N ILE A 87 -0.39 4.25 -4.44
CA ILE A 87 -0.17 4.51 -3.02
C ILE A 87 0.59 5.83 -2.82
N THR A 88 -0.05 6.80 -2.16
CA THR A 88 0.52 8.12 -1.92
C THR A 88 1.63 8.04 -0.88
N LYS A 89 2.77 8.69 -1.14
CA LYS A 89 3.99 8.65 -0.30
C LYS A 89 4.50 7.22 -0.06
N PHE A 90 4.31 6.30 -1.01
CA PHE A 90 4.96 5.00 -0.92
C PHE A 90 6.48 5.21 -0.80
N PRO A 91 7.16 4.61 0.20
CA PRO A 91 8.56 4.88 0.44
C PRO A 91 9.41 4.58 -0.80
N THR A 92 9.81 5.63 -1.51
CA THR A 92 10.71 5.60 -2.67
C THR A 92 12.17 5.39 -2.26
N ARG A 93 12.42 4.80 -1.08
CA ARG A 93 13.76 4.32 -0.75
C ARG A 93 14.17 3.41 -1.91
N ARG A 94 15.32 3.68 -2.51
CA ARG A 94 15.96 2.92 -3.62
C ARG A 94 15.78 1.40 -3.52
N VAL A 95 15.61 0.90 -2.31
CA VAL A 95 15.31 -0.48 -1.94
C VAL A 95 14.00 -1.02 -2.55
N VAL A 96 12.89 -0.26 -2.50
CA VAL A 96 11.56 -0.70 -2.95
C VAL A 96 11.38 -0.53 -4.46
N SER A 97 11.94 0.54 -5.02
CA SER A 97 11.98 0.74 -6.48
C SER A 97 12.78 -0.34 -7.18
N ASN A 98 13.74 -0.96 -6.49
CA ASN A 98 14.58 -2.01 -7.04
C ASN A 98 14.04 -3.42 -6.74
N ALA A 99 13.24 -3.59 -5.69
CA ALA A 99 12.71 -4.90 -5.29
C ALA A 99 11.79 -5.52 -6.35
N LEU A 100 10.82 -4.78 -6.90
CA LEU A 100 9.94 -5.32 -7.95
C LEU A 100 10.71 -5.73 -9.23
N PRO A 101 11.56 -4.87 -9.83
CA PRO A 101 12.39 -5.28 -10.97
C PRO A 101 13.30 -6.47 -10.63
N SER A 102 13.85 -6.52 -9.42
CA SER A 102 14.70 -7.62 -8.93
C SER A 102 13.95 -8.95 -8.83
N ILE A 103 12.70 -8.92 -8.34
CA ILE A 103 11.79 -10.06 -8.30
C ILE A 103 11.53 -10.58 -9.72
N ASN A 104 11.21 -9.68 -10.66
CA ASN A 104 10.97 -10.05 -12.06
C ASN A 104 12.21 -10.66 -12.72
N GLN A 105 13.38 -10.03 -12.57
CA GLN A 105 14.64 -10.57 -13.10
C GLN A 105 14.95 -11.96 -12.53
N SER A 106 14.73 -12.16 -11.23
CA SER A 106 14.98 -13.44 -10.57
C SER A 106 13.99 -14.51 -11.04
N PHE A 107 12.71 -14.16 -11.22
CA PHE A 107 11.70 -15.09 -11.73
C PHE A 107 11.94 -15.45 -13.20
N MET A 108 12.31 -14.48 -14.03
CA MET A 108 12.69 -14.74 -15.43
C MET A 108 13.93 -15.63 -15.54
N LEU A 109 14.90 -15.50 -14.63
CA LEU A 109 16.04 -16.41 -14.54
C LEU A 109 15.59 -17.84 -14.20
N ILE A 110 14.69 -17.99 -13.22
CA ILE A 110 14.10 -19.29 -12.87
C ILE A 110 13.45 -19.90 -14.11
N LYS A 111 12.58 -19.15 -14.78
CA LYS A 111 11.92 -19.57 -16.02
C LYS A 111 12.91 -20.00 -17.09
N GLU A 112 13.96 -19.21 -17.32
CA GLU A 112 14.98 -19.53 -18.31
C GLU A 112 15.70 -20.85 -18.00
N VAL A 113 16.01 -21.10 -16.72
CA VAL A 113 16.65 -22.36 -16.28
C VAL A 113 15.77 -23.58 -16.55
N TYR A 114 14.44 -23.46 -16.38
CA TYR A 114 13.50 -24.54 -16.70
C TYR A 114 13.27 -24.72 -18.20
N ASN A 115 13.15 -23.63 -18.96
CA ASN A 115 12.85 -23.67 -20.39
C ASN A 115 14.06 -24.01 -21.27
N LYS A 116 15.29 -23.79 -20.79
CA LYS A 116 16.54 -24.06 -21.53
C LYS A 116 17.52 -24.91 -20.72
N PRO A 117 17.16 -26.14 -20.32
CA PRO A 117 17.99 -26.99 -19.47
C PRO A 117 19.35 -27.30 -20.13
N GLU A 118 19.44 -27.27 -21.46
CA GLU A 118 20.67 -27.47 -22.24
C GLU A 118 21.76 -26.41 -21.99
N LEU A 119 21.39 -25.21 -21.54
CA LEU A 119 22.34 -24.17 -21.15
C LEU A 119 22.89 -24.38 -19.72
N TYR A 120 22.21 -25.20 -18.92
CA TYR A 120 22.48 -25.41 -17.49
C TYR A 120 22.75 -26.90 -17.19
N LYS A 121 23.69 -27.50 -17.93
CA LYS A 121 24.02 -28.94 -17.86
C LYS A 121 24.63 -29.41 -16.53
N ASP A 122 25.22 -28.49 -15.75
CA ASP A 122 25.82 -28.80 -14.45
C ASP A 122 24.71 -28.78 -13.36
N PRO A 123 24.32 -29.96 -12.82
CA PRO A 123 23.18 -30.06 -11.90
C PRO A 123 23.39 -29.26 -10.63
N GLN A 124 24.61 -29.26 -10.08
CA GLN A 124 24.93 -28.54 -8.85
C GLN A 124 24.89 -27.02 -9.05
N LYS A 125 25.35 -26.54 -10.20
CA LYS A 125 25.25 -25.11 -10.53
C LYS A 125 23.81 -24.69 -10.79
N ARG A 126 23.03 -25.51 -11.49
CA ARG A 126 21.60 -25.28 -11.75
C ARG A 126 20.83 -25.13 -10.44
N GLU A 127 20.99 -26.07 -9.53
CA GLU A 127 20.32 -26.05 -8.23
C GLU A 127 20.69 -24.82 -7.40
N ARG A 128 21.99 -24.49 -7.32
CA ARG A 128 22.46 -23.27 -6.63
C ARG A 128 21.92 -21.98 -7.25
N LEU A 129 21.77 -21.92 -8.57
CA LEU A 129 21.20 -20.75 -9.25
C LEU A 129 19.72 -20.58 -8.91
N LEU A 130 18.95 -21.67 -8.97
CA LEU A 130 17.53 -21.68 -8.60
C LEU A 130 17.33 -21.32 -7.13
N GLU A 131 18.13 -21.88 -6.23
CA GLU A 131 18.09 -21.57 -4.80
C GLU A 131 18.36 -20.09 -4.54
N ARG A 132 19.40 -19.51 -5.18
CA ARG A 132 19.72 -18.09 -5.06
C ARG A 132 18.63 -17.19 -5.61
N ALA A 133 18.07 -17.51 -6.77
CA ALA A 133 16.99 -16.73 -7.38
C ALA A 133 15.73 -16.76 -6.51
N THR A 134 15.37 -17.94 -5.99
CA THR A 134 14.23 -18.12 -5.10
C THR A 134 14.43 -17.39 -3.77
N ALA A 135 15.60 -17.51 -3.15
CA ALA A 135 15.94 -16.80 -1.92
C ALA A 135 15.89 -15.27 -2.12
N ARG A 136 16.30 -14.78 -3.29
CA ARG A 136 16.23 -13.36 -3.65
C ARG A 136 14.78 -12.88 -3.78
N ILE A 137 13.93 -13.61 -4.50
CA ILE A 137 12.49 -13.28 -4.60
C ILE A 137 11.87 -13.22 -3.20
N ARG A 138 12.10 -14.24 -2.37
CA ARG A 138 11.58 -14.29 -1.00
C ARG A 138 12.05 -13.10 -0.16
N SER A 139 13.33 -12.75 -0.21
CA SER A 139 13.89 -11.60 0.52
C SER A 139 13.28 -10.29 0.05
N ASP A 140 13.16 -10.08 -1.26
CA ASP A 140 12.61 -8.86 -1.83
C ASP A 140 11.11 -8.72 -1.49
N ILE A 141 10.35 -9.82 -1.52
CA ILE A 141 8.94 -9.84 -1.07
C ILE A 141 8.83 -9.52 0.42
N GLN A 142 9.65 -10.13 1.28
CA GLN A 142 9.65 -9.81 2.72
C GLN A 142 9.94 -8.33 2.98
N LEU A 143 10.82 -7.73 2.17
CA LEU A 143 11.10 -6.31 2.23
C LEU A 143 9.88 -5.47 1.85
N LEU A 144 9.19 -5.84 0.75
CA LEU A 144 7.95 -5.19 0.33
C LEU A 144 6.87 -5.27 1.42
N LEU A 145 6.73 -6.43 2.06
CA LEU A 145 5.78 -6.64 3.17
C LEU A 145 6.13 -5.80 4.40
N SER A 146 7.41 -5.73 4.77
CA SER A 146 7.87 -4.89 5.89
C SER A 146 7.56 -3.41 5.65
N VAL A 147 7.76 -2.95 4.41
CA VAL A 147 7.46 -1.57 4.01
C VAL A 147 5.95 -1.32 4.03
N ALA A 148 5.16 -2.24 3.48
CA ALA A 148 3.70 -2.14 3.50
C ALA A 148 3.18 -2.06 4.94
N HIS A 149 3.68 -2.90 5.84
CA HIS A 149 3.26 -2.89 7.24
C HIS A 149 3.61 -1.59 7.96
N ARG A 150 4.82 -1.05 7.74
CA ARG A 150 5.21 0.26 8.32
C ARG A 150 4.33 1.38 7.80
N LEU A 151 3.98 1.35 6.51
CA LEU A 151 3.13 2.36 5.90
C LEU A 151 1.71 2.27 6.43
N GLU A 152 1.15 1.06 6.54
CA GLU A 152 -0.15 0.80 7.17
C GLU A 152 -0.18 1.37 8.59
N GLN A 153 0.81 1.05 9.43
CA GLN A 153 0.89 1.56 10.81
C GLN A 153 0.96 3.10 10.85
N SER A 154 1.79 3.70 9.99
CA SER A 154 1.90 5.17 9.90
C SER A 154 0.56 5.82 9.55
N ARG A 155 -0.17 5.23 8.60
CA ARG A 155 -1.47 5.75 8.12
C ARG A 155 -2.57 5.57 9.15
N LEU A 156 -2.60 4.43 9.83
CA LEU A 156 -3.50 4.19 10.96
C LEU A 156 -3.24 5.14 12.12
N GLN A 157 -1.98 5.52 12.36
CA GLN A 157 -1.64 6.53 13.35
C GLN A 157 -2.14 7.92 12.93
N GLU A 158 -1.96 8.32 11.67
CA GLU A 158 -2.51 9.57 11.13
C GLU A 158 -4.05 9.62 11.27
N VAL A 159 -4.75 8.52 10.97
CA VAL A 159 -6.21 8.41 11.20
C VAL A 159 -6.56 8.61 12.68
N ARG A 160 -5.83 7.99 13.60
CA ARG A 160 -6.07 8.14 15.05
C ARG A 160 -5.85 9.58 15.51
N ASP A 161 -4.79 10.22 15.04
CA ASP A 161 -4.46 11.60 15.40
C ASP A 161 -5.55 12.56 14.89
N LEU A 162 -6.04 12.38 13.65
CA LEU A 162 -7.17 13.13 13.09
C LEU A 162 -8.46 12.92 13.90
N GLN A 163 -8.76 11.69 14.31
CA GLN A 163 -9.94 11.39 15.15
C GLN A 163 -9.84 12.03 16.54
N VAL A 164 -8.67 11.99 17.18
CA VAL A 164 -8.44 12.64 18.48
C VAL A 164 -8.59 14.15 18.36
N TYR A 165 -8.01 14.75 17.33
CA TYR A 165 -8.12 16.17 17.05
C TYR A 165 -9.59 16.59 16.86
N GLN A 166 -10.35 15.83 16.06
CA GLN A 166 -11.78 16.07 15.86
C GLN A 166 -12.57 15.99 17.18
N ARG A 167 -12.29 15.01 18.05
CA ARG A 167 -12.95 14.88 19.36
C ARG A 167 -12.65 16.05 20.30
N ILE A 168 -11.39 16.46 20.41
CA ILE A 168 -10.97 17.59 21.25
C ILE A 168 -11.67 18.87 20.78
N GLN A 169 -11.74 19.09 19.47
CA GLN A 169 -12.40 20.27 18.93
C GLN A 169 -13.90 20.26 19.14
N VAL A 170 -14.57 19.12 18.92
CA VAL A 170 -16.01 18.98 19.23
C VAL A 170 -16.29 19.29 20.70
N LEU A 171 -15.42 18.86 21.62
CA LEU A 171 -15.52 19.21 23.04
C LEU A 171 -15.35 20.72 23.29
N LEU A 172 -14.37 21.37 22.66
CA LEU A 172 -14.16 22.83 22.76
C LEU A 172 -15.32 23.64 22.17
N ILE A 173 -15.98 23.11 21.14
CA ILE A 173 -17.14 23.75 20.51
C ILE A 173 -18.41 23.59 21.37
N LEU A 174 -18.61 22.41 21.96
CA LEU A 174 -19.82 22.07 22.73
C LEU A 174 -19.77 22.55 24.19
N VAL A 175 -18.58 22.73 24.77
CA VAL A 175 -18.38 23.28 26.11
C VAL A 175 -17.66 24.62 25.97
N PRO A 176 -18.38 25.73 25.73
CA PRO A 176 -17.77 27.04 25.82
C PRO A 176 -17.40 27.29 27.29
N GLY A 177 -16.12 27.54 27.54
CA GLY A 177 -15.63 28.06 28.83
C GLY A 177 -16.02 29.51 29.06
#